data_AF-A0A7W0VCR3-F1
#
_entry.id   AF-A0A7W0VCR3-F1
#
_cell.length_a   1.000
_cell.length_b   1.000
_cell.length_c   1.000
_cell.angle_alpha   90.00
_cell.angle_beta   90.00
_cell.angle_gamma   90.00
#
_symmetry.space_group_name_H-M   'P 1'
#
loop_
_entity.id
_entity.type
_entity.pdbx_description
1 polymer ?
#
loop_
_entity_poly.entity_id
_entity_poly.type
_entity_poly.pdbx_seq_one_letter_code
_entity_poly.pdbx_strand_id
1 'polypeptide(L)' 'MDLTPEAIRWVLIGLFILLISIGLHEFGHAIMADMLGDDTPRRQGRVTLNPLAHADPIG' A
#
# COMPACT_ATOMS: atom_id res chain seq x y z
N MET A 1 20.05 9.40 17.28
CA MET A 1 19.26 10.29 16.41
C MET A 1 18.55 11.26 17.31
N ASP A 2 18.76 12.55 17.12
CA ASP A 2 18.03 13.54 17.89
C ASP A 2 16.60 13.60 17.34
N LEU A 3 15.62 13.31 18.20
CA LEU A 3 14.19 13.37 17.88
C LEU A 3 13.70 14.83 17.92
N THR A 4 14.34 15.69 17.14
CA THR A 4 13.91 17.08 17.05
C THR A 4 12.51 17.15 16.40
N PRO A 5 11.71 18.19 16.69
CA PRO A 5 10.40 18.36 16.06
C PRO A 5 10.44 18.32 14.53
N GLU A 6 11.51 18.84 13.92
CA GLU A 6 11.72 18.84 12.47
C GLU A 6 12.00 17.42 11.95
N ALA A 7 12.82 16.64 12.66
CA ALA A 7 13.09 15.25 12.31
C ALA A 7 11.81 14.42 12.38
N ILE A 8 11.03 14.57 13.46
CA ILE A 8 9.73 13.88 13.62
C ILE A 8 8.79 14.26 12.48
N ARG A 9 8.70 15.55 12.13
CA ARG A 9 7.86 16.03 11.01
C ARG A 9 8.22 15.33 9.69
N TRP A 10 9.51 15.27 9.35
CA TRP A 10 9.94 14.63 8.11
C TRP A 10 9.66 13.13 8.09
N VAL A 11 9.87 12.45 9.22
CA VAL A 11 9.54 11.02 9.36
C VAL A 11 8.05 10.78 9.15
N LEU A 12 7.18 11.59 9.76
CA LEU A 12 5.72 11.44 9.60
C LEU A 12 5.27 11.69 8.16
N ILE A 13 5.81 12.71 7.50
CA ILE A 13 5.52 12.99 6.08
C ILE A 13 5.98 11.82 5.20
N GLY A 14 7.20 11.34 5.42
CA GLY A 14 7.75 10.22 4.66
C GLY A 14 6.92 8.95 4.84
N LEU A 15 6.52 8.63 6.06
CA LEU A 15 5.67 7.48 6.36
C LEU A 15 4.30 7.59 5.68
N PHE A 16 3.68 8.77 5.71
CA PHE A 16 2.41 9.01 5.04
C PHE A 16 2.51 8.80 3.52
N ILE A 17 3.54 9.35 2.89
CA ILE A 17 3.80 9.17 1.45
C ILE A 17 4.05 7.69 1.13
N LEU A 18 4.85 7.00 1.94
CA LEU A 18 5.17 5.59 1.74
C LEU A 18 3.93 4.71 1.79
N LEU A 19 3.04 4.93 2.76
CA LEU A 19 1.79 4.16 2.91
C LEU A 19 0.88 4.33 1.68
N ILE A 20 0.74 5.55 1.17
CA ILE A 20 -0.03 5.81 -0.05
C ILE A 20 0.65 5.19 -1.27
N SER A 21 1.97 5.34 -1.38
CA SER A 21 2.75 4.80 -2.50
C SER A 21 2.64 3.28 -2.59
N ILE A 22 2.73 2.58 -1.46
CA ILE A 22 2.56 1.12 -1.40
C ILE A 22 1.12 0.74 -1.73
N GLY A 23 0.12 1.43 -1.17
CA GLY A 23 -1.29 1.16 -1.48
C GLY A 23 -1.60 1.28 -2.98
N LEU A 24 -1.05 2.29 -3.66
CA LEU A 24 -1.18 2.45 -5.10
C LEU A 24 -0.41 1.39 -5.89
N HIS A 25 0.79 1.03 -5.43
CA HIS A 25 1.61 -0.01 -6.06
C HIS A 25 0.90 -1.37 -6.06
N GLU A 26 0.41 -1.81 -4.90
CA GLU A 26 -0.27 -3.12 -4.75
C GLU A 26 -1.63 -3.14 -5.47
N PHE A 27 -2.36 -2.03 -5.46
CA PHE A 27 -3.55 -1.89 -6.29
C PHE A 27 -3.24 -2.06 -7.79
N GLY A 28 -2.11 -1.50 -8.25
CA GLY A 28 -1.64 -1.68 -9.62
C GLY A 28 -1.41 -3.15 -9.95
N HIS A 29 -0.76 -3.91 -9.08
CA HIS A 29 -0.59 -5.36 -9.24
C HIS A 29 -1.93 -6.08 -9.27
N ALA A 30 -2.82 -5.78 -8.33
CA ALA A 30 -4.14 -6.40 -8.24
C ALA A 30 -4.98 -6.15 -9.50
N ILE A 31 -5.02 -4.93 -10.03
CA ILE A 31 -5.71 -4.61 -11.29
C ILE A 31 -5.06 -5.33 -12.46
N MET A 32 -3.74 -5.31 -12.58
CA MET A 32 -3.08 -5.89 -13.73
C MET A 32 -3.26 -7.42 -13.77
N ALA A 33 -3.13 -8.11 -12.64
CA ALA A 33 -3.40 -9.54 -12.53
C ALA A 33 -4.84 -9.86 -12.92
N ASP A 34 -5.79 -9.08 -12.40
CA ASP A 34 -7.22 -9.20 -12.70
C ASP A 34 -7.56 -8.99 -14.19
N MET A 35 -6.95 -8.00 -14.82
CA MET A 35 -7.09 -7.73 -16.26
C MET A 35 -6.44 -8.80 -17.14
N LEU A 36 -5.38 -9.46 -16.64
CA LEU A 36 -4.69 -10.55 -17.33
C LEU A 36 -5.34 -11.93 -17.08
N GLY A 37 -6.45 -11.97 -16.33
CA GLY A 37 -7.29 -13.14 -16.15
C GLY A 37 -7.08 -13.92 -14.84
N ASP A 38 -6.22 -13.44 -13.93
CA ASP A 38 -6.17 -13.97 -12.57
C ASP A 38 -7.27 -13.32 -11.72
N ASP A 39 -8.34 -14.07 -11.44
CA ASP A 39 -9.48 -13.56 -10.66
C ASP A 39 -9.24 -13.54 -9.13
N THR A 40 -8.09 -14.02 -8.66
CA THR A 40 -7.76 -14.13 -7.22
C THR A 40 -7.81 -12.78 -6.50
N PRO A 41 -7.19 -11.69 -6.99
CA PRO A 41 -7.21 -10.40 -6.30
C PRO A 41 -8.63 -9.84 -6.18
N ARG A 42 -9.49 -10.02 -7.19
CA ARG A 42 -10.89 -9.60 -7.14
C ARG A 42 -11.67 -10.39 -6.10
N ARG A 43 -11.49 -11.71 -6.08
CA ARG A 43 -12.16 -12.61 -5.12
C ARG A 43 -11.75 -12.37 -3.68
N GLN A 44 -10.51 -11.94 -3.47
CA GLN A 44 -9.99 -11.56 -2.15
C GLN A 44 -10.34 -10.10 -1.77
N GLY A 45 -11.00 -9.34 -2.64
CA GLY A 45 -11.31 -7.93 -2.39
C GLY A 45 -10.10 -7.00 -2.44
N ARG A 46 -9.00 -7.44 -3.07
CA ARG A 46 -7.74 -6.70 -3.22
C ARG A 46 -7.75 -5.74 -4.42
N VAL A 47 -8.74 -5.76 -5.29
CA VAL A 47 -8.91 -4.73 -6.34
C VAL A 47 -9.54 -3.45 -5.73
N THR A 48 -8.76 -2.76 -4.90
CA THR A 48 -9.19 -1.57 -4.16
C THR A 48 -8.01 -0.66 -3.82
N LEU A 49 -8.26 0.63 -3.66
CA LEU A 49 -7.25 1.61 -3.20
C LEU A 49 -7.05 1.59 -1.69
N ASN A 50 -7.80 0.77 -0.95
CA ASN A 50 -7.63 0.63 0.50
C ASN A 50 -6.31 -0.13 0.82
N PRO A 51 -5.26 0.52 1.37
CA PRO A 51 -3.98 -0.13 1.67
C PRO A 51 -4.11 -1.27 2.67
N LEU A 52 -5.12 -1.23 3.56
CA LEU A 52 -5.36 -2.30 4.52
C LEU A 52 -5.86 -3.59 3.89
N ALA A 53 -6.47 -3.54 2.71
CA ALA A 53 -6.89 -4.74 1.99
C ALA A 53 -5.70 -5.53 1.40
N HIS A 54 -4.56 -4.86 1.26
CA HIS A 54 -3.31 -5.43 0.74
C HIS A 54 -2.33 -5.85 1.84
N ALA A 55 -2.61 -5.47 3.09
CA ALA A 55 -1.74 -5.80 4.21
C ALA A 55 -1.89 -7.28 4.58
N ASP A 56 -0.82 -8.05 4.40
CA ASP A 56 -0.73 -9.45 4.83
C ASP A 56 0.52 -9.62 5.72
N PRO A 57 0.37 -10.03 7.00
CA PRO A 57 1.51 -10.22 7.90
C PRO A 57 2.36 -11.44 7.56
N ILE A 58 1.87 -12.37 6.72
CA ILE A 58 2.60 -13.55 6.26
C ILE A 58 3.00 -13.40 4.78
N GLY A 59 2.20 -12.65 4.02
CA GLY A 59 2.32 -12.45 2.57
C GLY A 59 1.14 -13.03 1.83
#